data_AF-A0A4Q5SHD0-F1
#
_entry.id   AF-A0A4Q5SHD0-F1
#
_cell.length_a   1.000
_cell.length_b   1.000
_cell.length_c   1.000
_cell.angle_alpha   90.00
_cell.angle_beta   90.00
_cell.angle_gamma   90.00
#
_symmetry.space_group_name_H-M   'P 1'
#
loop_
_entity.id
_entity.type
_entity.pdbx_description
1 polymer ?
#
loop_
_entity_poly.entity_id
_entity_poly.type
_entity_poly.pdbx_seq_one_letter_code
_entity_poly.pdbx_strand_id
1 'polypeptide(L)'
;RDKVMIIATGGQGEPRAALARIADETHQLKLESGDTVVFSSKQIPGNEMAIGRIMNILAGKGVEMITDRQAFVHVSGHPGRPELAAMYDWIRPDILVPVHGEMRHIAEQARFGRAHGIPNAVVQNNGEIIRLAPGKPKKIGNAPAGRLVLDGDVILPADGTTINERRKLGLYGQMSVAVALKANGKLAGQPEVTIQGVPAEEDRATLIADASAAVAKVVGEARGGDRDKLREQIRLAARRVAVRYTGKKPVMDVMLIEV
;
A
#
# COMPACT_ATOMS: atom_id res chain seq x y z
N ARG A 1 36.70 -19.28 17.76
CA ARG A 1 35.89 -19.16 16.52
C ARG A 1 35.83 -17.67 16.11
N ASP A 2 36.88 -16.90 16.40
CA ASP A 2 36.76 -15.46 16.67
C ASP A 2 37.48 -14.63 15.60
N LYS A 3 37.67 -15.22 14.42
CA LYS A 3 38.38 -14.65 13.27
C LYS A 3 37.50 -14.55 12.02
N VAL A 4 36.18 -14.68 12.20
CA VAL A 4 35.20 -14.63 11.11
C VAL A 4 34.30 -13.43 11.32
N MET A 5 34.23 -12.57 10.32
CA MET A 5 33.30 -11.45 10.26
C MET A 5 32.59 -11.50 8.92
N ILE A 6 31.26 -11.49 8.94
CA ILE A 6 30.43 -11.55 7.75
C ILE A 6 29.71 -10.21 7.61
N ILE A 7 29.87 -9.57 6.45
CA ILE A 7 29.10 -8.38 6.08
C ILE A 7 28.00 -8.84 5.14
N ALA A 8 26.75 -8.68 5.57
CA ALA A 8 25.58 -9.17 4.85
C ALA A 8 24.51 -8.09 4.72
N THR A 9 23.73 -8.17 3.64
CA THR A 9 22.52 -7.37 3.44
C THR A 9 21.34 -7.89 4.26
N GLY A 10 20.32 -7.06 4.47
CA GLY A 10 19.04 -7.49 5.07
C GLY A 10 18.71 -6.86 6.42
N GLY A 11 19.40 -5.77 6.79
CA GLY A 11 19.14 -5.05 8.04
C GLY A 11 17.74 -4.46 8.15
N GLN A 12 16.97 -4.37 7.04
CA GLN A 12 15.60 -3.87 7.02
C GLN A 12 14.55 -4.98 6.89
N GLY A 13 14.95 -6.25 6.97
CA GLY A 13 14.01 -7.37 6.91
C GLY A 13 13.55 -7.76 5.51
N GLU A 14 14.32 -7.41 4.47
CA GLU A 14 14.00 -7.76 3.10
C GLU A 14 14.02 -9.30 2.91
N PRO A 15 12.90 -9.94 2.50
CA PRO A 15 12.79 -11.40 2.51
C PRO A 15 13.83 -12.14 1.65
N ARG A 16 14.34 -11.49 0.60
CA ARG A 16 15.34 -12.08 -0.31
C ARG A 16 16.78 -11.77 0.08
N ALA A 17 17.00 -10.91 1.07
CA ALA A 17 18.34 -10.53 1.50
C ALA A 17 19.03 -11.66 2.29
N ALA A 18 20.36 -11.60 2.33
CA ALA A 18 21.19 -12.60 2.97
C ALA A 18 20.78 -12.89 4.43
N LEU A 19 20.59 -11.86 5.28
CA LEU A 19 20.25 -12.05 6.69
C LEU A 19 18.90 -12.78 6.89
N ALA A 20 17.88 -12.42 6.10
CA ALA A 20 16.58 -13.08 6.15
C ALA A 20 16.71 -14.57 5.80
N ARG A 21 17.43 -14.86 4.71
CA ARG A 21 17.68 -16.24 4.28
C ARG A 21 18.53 -17.05 5.27
N ILE A 22 19.47 -16.41 5.95
CA ILE A 22 20.28 -17.02 7.01
C ILE A 22 19.41 -17.36 8.22
N ALA A 23 18.56 -16.43 8.65
CA ALA A 23 17.61 -16.67 9.73
C ALA A 23 16.65 -17.84 9.40
N ASP A 24 16.11 -17.84 8.17
CA ASP A 24 15.19 -18.86 7.66
C ASP A 24 15.88 -20.17 7.20
N GLU A 25 17.19 -20.31 7.37
CA GLU A 25 17.99 -21.49 6.95
C GLU A 25 17.93 -21.86 5.45
N THR A 26 17.53 -20.91 4.61
CA THR A 26 17.52 -21.04 3.15
C THR A 26 18.80 -20.49 2.49
N HIS A 27 19.75 -20.02 3.30
CA HIS A 27 21.10 -19.67 2.89
C HIS A 27 22.07 -20.82 3.18
N GLN A 28 23.17 -20.88 2.44
CA GLN A 28 24.26 -21.83 2.72
C GLN A 28 24.99 -21.55 4.05
N LEU A 29 24.83 -20.34 4.57
CA LEU A 29 25.40 -19.91 5.85
C LEU A 29 24.34 -20.13 6.92
N LYS A 30 24.76 -20.70 8.05
CA LYS A 30 23.92 -20.94 9.22
C LYS A 30 24.53 -20.22 10.42
N LEU A 31 23.66 -19.72 11.28
CA LEU A 31 24.05 -19.15 12.57
C LEU A 31 23.76 -20.18 13.66
N GLU A 32 24.67 -20.27 14.61
CA GLU A 32 24.59 -21.13 15.79
C GLU A 32 24.47 -20.29 17.06
N SER A 33 24.12 -20.93 18.18
CA SER A 33 24.13 -20.26 19.47
C SER A 33 25.55 -19.78 19.80
N GLY A 34 25.65 -18.52 20.24
CA GLY A 34 26.93 -17.84 20.51
C GLY A 34 27.44 -16.97 19.37
N ASP A 35 26.81 -17.03 18.18
CA ASP A 35 27.05 -16.01 17.14
C ASP A 35 26.40 -14.67 17.54
N THR A 36 26.97 -13.57 17.03
CA THR A 36 26.45 -12.21 17.24
C THR A 36 26.08 -11.56 15.92
N VAL A 37 24.88 -10.98 15.85
CA VAL A 37 24.41 -10.21 14.70
C VAL A 37 24.29 -8.74 15.07
N VAL A 38 24.96 -7.87 14.30
CA VAL A 38 24.93 -6.42 14.50
C VAL A 38 24.05 -5.77 13.45
N PHE A 39 22.93 -5.18 13.88
CA PHE A 39 22.06 -4.36 13.03
C PHE A 39 22.60 -2.93 12.98
N SER A 40 23.59 -2.69 12.11
CA SER A 40 24.20 -1.36 11.87
C SER A 40 23.33 -0.44 11.00
N SER A 41 22.00 -0.49 11.19
CA SER A 41 21.04 0.33 10.44
C SER A 41 19.87 0.72 11.32
N LYS A 42 19.40 1.97 11.19
CA LYS A 42 18.14 2.39 11.80
C LYS A 42 16.96 1.73 11.10
N GLN A 43 15.96 1.32 11.87
CA GLN A 43 14.70 0.80 11.32
C GLN A 43 14.01 1.91 10.51
N ILE A 44 13.74 1.64 9.23
CA ILE A 44 12.97 2.54 8.38
C ILE A 44 11.48 2.32 8.71
N PRO A 45 10.69 3.40 8.91
CA PRO A 45 9.26 3.28 9.18
C PRO A 45 8.54 2.42 8.13
N GLY A 46 7.78 1.42 8.60
CA GLY A 46 7.10 0.43 7.77
C GLY A 46 7.78 -0.95 7.72
N ASN A 47 9.05 -1.05 8.13
CA ASN A 47 9.81 -2.30 8.12
C ASN A 47 9.88 -3.00 9.48
N GLU A 48 9.27 -2.44 10.53
CA GLU A 48 9.40 -2.90 11.91
C GLU A 48 8.98 -4.37 12.07
N MET A 49 7.87 -4.76 11.44
CA MET A 49 7.37 -6.15 11.47
C MET A 49 8.31 -7.13 10.77
N ALA A 50 8.91 -6.73 9.65
CA ALA A 50 9.82 -7.59 8.90
C ALA A 50 11.12 -7.82 9.68
N ILE A 51 11.69 -6.75 10.23
CA ILE A 51 12.89 -6.80 11.08
C ILE A 51 12.61 -7.62 12.34
N GLY A 52 11.46 -7.38 13.00
CA GLY A 52 11.07 -8.09 14.23
C GLY A 52 10.94 -9.60 14.02
N ARG A 53 10.44 -10.07 12.87
CA ARG A 53 10.40 -11.51 12.54
C ARG A 53 11.79 -12.13 12.50
N ILE A 54 12.74 -11.48 11.82
CA ILE A 54 14.12 -11.96 11.76
C ILE A 54 14.73 -12.00 13.16
N MET A 55 14.57 -10.92 13.94
CA MET A 55 15.09 -10.86 15.31
C MET A 55 14.52 -11.98 16.19
N ASN A 56 13.23 -12.29 16.08
CA ASN A 56 12.60 -13.38 16.83
C ASN A 56 13.16 -14.75 16.45
N ILE A 57 13.38 -15.01 15.15
CA ILE A 57 13.98 -16.26 14.69
C ILE A 57 15.41 -16.41 15.21
N LEU A 58 16.22 -15.35 15.12
CA LEU A 58 17.59 -15.33 15.64
C LEU A 58 17.63 -15.52 17.16
N ALA A 59 16.75 -14.84 17.90
CA ALA A 59 16.60 -15.02 19.34
C ALA A 59 16.26 -16.47 19.71
N GLY A 60 15.34 -17.10 18.97
CA GLY A 60 14.99 -18.50 19.16
C GLY A 60 16.16 -19.48 18.95
N LYS A 61 17.22 -19.06 18.23
CA LYS A 61 18.45 -19.83 18.02
C LYS A 61 19.55 -19.52 19.04
N GLY A 62 19.30 -18.64 20.00
CA GLY A 62 20.30 -18.18 20.96
C GLY A 62 21.43 -17.36 20.33
N VAL A 63 21.12 -16.65 19.24
CA VAL A 63 22.01 -15.67 18.59
C VAL A 63 21.90 -14.35 19.34
N GLU A 64 23.04 -13.76 19.70
CA GLU A 64 23.09 -12.45 20.32
C GLU A 64 22.86 -11.36 19.28
N MET A 65 22.15 -10.28 19.64
CA MET A 65 21.83 -9.20 18.72
C MET A 65 22.18 -7.84 19.31
N ILE A 66 22.85 -7.02 18.50
CA ILE A 66 23.19 -5.63 18.82
C ILE A 66 22.44 -4.71 17.86
N THR A 67 21.70 -3.76 18.40
CA THR A 67 20.92 -2.77 17.64
C THR A 67 21.37 -1.33 17.93
N ASP A 68 20.90 -0.39 17.12
CA ASP A 68 21.11 1.05 17.29
C ASP A 68 20.54 1.61 18.61
N ARG A 69 19.61 0.88 19.25
CA ARG A 69 19.08 1.21 20.58
C ARG A 69 20.01 0.81 21.72
N GLN A 70 20.89 -0.16 21.50
CA GLN A 70 21.78 -0.72 22.53
C GLN A 70 23.20 -0.16 22.41
N ALA A 71 23.65 0.10 21.19
CA ALA A 71 25.01 0.57 20.94
C ALA A 71 25.03 1.60 19.81
N PHE A 72 26.09 2.42 19.80
CA PHE A 72 26.31 3.42 18.77
C PHE A 72 26.85 2.79 17.47
N VAL A 73 26.03 1.97 16.84
CA VAL A 73 26.35 1.21 15.62
C VAL A 73 25.79 1.84 14.35
N HIS A 74 25.06 2.95 14.47
CA HIS A 74 24.44 3.64 13.35
C HIS A 74 24.27 5.13 13.63
N VAL A 75 24.43 5.94 12.58
CA VAL A 75 24.12 7.37 12.57
C VAL A 75 23.28 7.71 11.33
N SER A 76 22.45 8.73 11.45
CA SER A 76 21.71 9.27 10.31
C SER A 76 22.67 9.85 9.28
N GLY A 77 22.43 9.59 8.00
CA GLY A 77 23.10 10.30 6.90
C GLY A 77 22.55 11.70 6.63
N HIS A 78 21.46 12.11 7.31
CA HIS A 78 20.81 13.41 7.15
C HIS A 78 21.13 14.36 8.31
N PRO A 79 21.37 15.66 8.03
CA PRO A 79 21.70 16.66 9.05
C PRO A 79 20.54 16.90 10.02
N GLY A 80 20.86 17.11 11.29
CA GLY A 80 19.93 17.59 12.30
C GLY A 80 19.81 19.12 12.29
N ARG A 81 19.11 19.65 13.29
CA ARG A 81 18.96 21.11 13.46
C ARG A 81 20.30 21.85 13.62
N PRO A 82 21.28 21.37 14.43
CA PRO A 82 22.56 22.07 14.59
C PRO A 82 23.32 22.20 13.26
N GLU A 83 23.35 21.15 12.46
CA GLU A 83 24.01 21.15 11.15
C GLU A 83 23.28 22.04 10.15
N LEU A 84 21.93 22.04 10.18
CA LEU A 84 21.13 22.97 9.36
C LEU A 84 21.34 24.43 9.76
N ALA A 85 21.44 24.75 11.06
CA ALA A 85 21.74 26.10 11.54
C ALA A 85 23.11 26.56 11.05
N ALA A 86 24.14 25.73 11.22
CA ALA A 86 25.48 26.04 10.72
C ALA A 86 25.47 26.31 9.21
N MET A 87 24.73 25.51 8.43
CA MET A 87 24.56 25.74 7.00
C MET A 87 23.88 27.09 6.71
N TYR A 88 22.82 27.45 7.44
CA TYR A 88 22.14 28.74 7.27
C TYR A 88 23.04 29.92 7.62
N ASP A 89 23.87 29.80 8.66
CA ASP A 89 24.84 30.83 9.05
C ASP A 89 25.91 31.05 7.98
N TRP A 90 26.33 29.99 7.29
CA TRP A 90 27.32 30.09 6.21
C TRP A 90 26.75 30.76 4.95
N ILE A 91 25.58 30.29 4.49
CA ILE A 91 25.04 30.70 3.18
C ILE A 91 24.14 31.93 3.27
N ARG A 92 23.63 32.27 4.47
CA ARG A 92 22.77 33.43 4.77
C ARG A 92 21.66 33.63 3.71
N PRO A 93 20.75 32.65 3.56
CA PRO A 93 19.83 32.65 2.42
C PRO A 93 18.69 33.67 2.63
N ASP A 94 18.32 34.39 1.58
CA ASP A 94 17.12 35.25 1.56
C ASP A 94 15.81 34.43 1.47
N ILE A 95 15.91 33.24 0.86
CA ILE A 95 14.79 32.33 0.59
C ILE A 95 15.20 30.90 0.94
N LEU A 96 14.41 30.23 1.78
CA LEU A 96 14.49 28.80 2.08
C LEU A 96 13.36 28.05 1.38
N VAL A 97 13.72 27.04 0.59
CA VAL A 97 12.79 26.06 0.01
C VAL A 97 13.21 24.68 0.52
N PRO A 98 12.61 24.17 1.62
CA PRO A 98 12.93 22.85 2.15
C PRO A 98 12.56 21.75 1.16
N VAL A 99 13.39 20.70 1.05
CA VAL A 99 13.15 19.54 0.17
C VAL A 99 13.51 18.25 0.91
N HIS A 100 13.33 17.08 0.29
CA HIS A 100 13.71 15.78 0.85
C HIS A 100 13.08 15.49 2.23
N GLY A 101 11.74 15.55 2.31
CA GLY A 101 11.02 15.11 3.49
C GLY A 101 9.51 15.05 3.27
N GLU A 102 8.80 14.31 4.12
CA GLU A 102 7.34 14.40 4.23
C GLU A 102 6.91 15.82 4.63
N MET A 103 5.65 16.18 4.39
CA MET A 103 5.11 17.52 4.67
C MET A 103 5.42 18.04 6.09
N ARG A 104 5.38 17.17 7.10
CA ARG A 104 5.75 17.54 8.48
C ARG A 104 7.21 18.01 8.61
N HIS A 105 8.15 17.40 7.87
CA HIS A 105 9.55 17.79 7.88
C HIS A 105 9.76 19.09 7.11
N ILE A 106 9.11 19.25 5.96
CA ILE A 106 9.15 20.48 5.15
C ILE A 106 8.63 21.67 5.96
N ALA A 107 7.47 21.51 6.60
CA ALA A 107 6.88 22.53 7.46
C ALA A 107 7.78 22.85 8.66
N GLU A 108 8.37 21.84 9.28
CA GLU A 108 9.27 22.04 10.42
C GLU A 108 10.56 22.76 10.03
N GLN A 109 11.18 22.39 8.91
CA GLN A 109 12.40 23.06 8.44
C GLN A 109 12.12 24.51 8.02
N ALA A 110 10.96 24.79 7.39
CA ALA A 110 10.55 26.16 7.11
C ALA A 110 10.33 26.97 8.39
N ARG A 111 9.67 26.38 9.41
CA ARG A 111 9.49 27.02 10.72
C ARG A 111 10.84 27.33 11.37
N PHE A 112 11.74 26.35 11.37
CA PHE A 112 13.08 26.50 11.93
C PHE A 112 13.88 27.57 11.20
N GLY A 113 13.89 27.58 9.86
CA GLY A 113 14.57 28.61 9.07
C GLY A 113 14.07 30.03 9.35
N ARG A 114 12.75 30.23 9.50
CA ARG A 114 12.19 31.53 9.90
C ARG A 114 12.65 31.95 11.29
N ALA A 115 12.64 31.03 12.25
CA ALA A 115 13.11 31.30 13.60
C ALA A 115 14.62 31.63 13.63
N HIS A 116 15.38 31.09 12.68
CA HIS A 116 16.80 31.37 12.45
C HIS A 116 17.05 32.61 11.58
N GLY A 117 16.03 33.43 11.33
CA GLY A 117 16.17 34.73 10.67
C GLY A 117 16.08 34.72 9.14
N ILE A 118 15.76 33.60 8.50
CA ILE A 118 15.55 33.54 7.04
C ILE A 118 14.23 34.24 6.70
N PRO A 119 14.23 35.35 5.92
CA PRO A 119 13.03 36.18 5.74
C PRO A 119 11.89 35.47 5.03
N ASN A 120 12.19 34.59 4.07
CA ASN A 120 11.20 33.89 3.26
C ASN A 120 11.42 32.37 3.33
N ALA A 121 10.54 31.62 4.00
CA ALA A 121 10.57 30.15 3.95
C ALA A 121 9.28 29.60 3.34
N VAL A 122 9.44 28.91 2.21
CA VAL A 122 8.36 28.35 1.40
C VAL A 122 8.03 26.94 1.88
N VAL A 123 6.74 26.62 1.99
CA VAL A 123 6.27 25.24 2.20
C VAL A 123 5.46 24.87 0.96
N GLN A 124 5.92 23.86 0.24
CA GLN A 124 5.38 23.50 -1.06
C GLN A 124 5.05 22.01 -1.16
N ASN A 125 4.18 21.69 -2.12
CA ASN A 125 3.87 20.34 -2.55
C ASN A 125 4.51 20.02 -3.91
N ASN A 126 4.63 18.73 -4.22
CA ASN A 126 5.04 18.28 -5.55
C ASN A 126 4.12 18.89 -6.62
N GLY A 127 4.73 19.47 -7.66
CA GLY A 127 4.03 20.12 -8.77
C GLY A 127 3.68 21.59 -8.55
N GLU A 128 3.86 22.16 -7.35
CA GLU A 128 3.65 23.60 -7.18
C GLU A 128 4.78 24.42 -7.83
N ILE A 129 4.41 25.40 -8.66
CA ILE A 129 5.37 26.29 -9.32
C ILE A 129 5.52 27.53 -8.45
N ILE A 130 6.71 27.71 -7.89
CA ILE A 130 7.05 28.85 -7.03
C ILE A 130 7.98 29.79 -7.80
N ARG A 131 7.54 31.03 -8.00
CA ARG A 131 8.42 32.11 -8.48
C ARG A 131 9.25 32.61 -7.31
N LEU A 132 10.57 32.49 -7.41
CA LEU A 132 11.51 32.97 -6.38
C LEU A 132 11.86 34.46 -6.56
N ALA A 133 11.93 34.92 -7.81
CA ALA A 133 12.23 36.31 -8.16
C ALA A 133 11.52 36.72 -9.46
N PRO A 134 11.28 38.02 -9.70
CA PRO A 134 11.49 39.15 -8.77
C PRO A 134 10.44 39.21 -7.65
N GLY A 135 10.79 39.89 -6.55
CA GLY A 135 9.94 40.08 -5.37
C GLY A 135 9.98 38.92 -4.38
N LYS A 136 8.98 38.85 -3.49
CA LYS A 136 8.86 37.76 -2.52
C LYS A 136 8.44 36.45 -3.21
N PRO A 137 8.87 35.28 -2.69
CA PRO A 137 8.44 33.99 -3.20
C PRO A 137 6.92 33.88 -3.25
N LYS A 138 6.40 33.44 -4.41
CA LYS A 138 4.95 33.31 -4.61
C LYS A 138 4.65 32.08 -5.47
N LYS A 139 3.64 31.31 -5.07
CA LYS A 139 3.05 30.28 -5.93
C LYS A 139 2.37 30.94 -7.13
N ILE A 140 2.78 30.56 -8.33
CA ILE A 140 2.25 31.11 -9.59
C ILE A 140 1.45 30.09 -10.41
N GLY A 141 1.47 28.82 -10.02
CA GLY A 141 0.71 27.78 -10.71
C GLY A 141 1.04 26.39 -10.21
N ASN A 142 0.60 25.41 -11.00
CA ASN A 142 0.81 23.99 -10.78
C ASN A 142 1.23 23.33 -12.10
N ALA A 143 2.26 22.51 -12.07
CA ALA A 143 2.61 21.57 -13.12
C ALA A 143 1.93 20.21 -12.88
N PRO A 144 1.66 19.42 -13.92
CA PRO A 144 1.25 18.03 -13.75
C PRO A 144 2.28 17.27 -12.92
N ALA A 145 1.83 16.69 -11.81
CA ALA A 145 2.64 15.89 -10.91
C ALA A 145 1.80 14.74 -10.35
N GLY A 146 2.45 13.62 -10.07
CA GLY A 146 1.80 12.42 -9.57
C GLY A 146 2.81 11.31 -9.35
N ARG A 147 2.35 10.18 -8.82
CA ARG A 147 3.17 8.98 -8.70
C ARG A 147 2.79 8.03 -9.83
N LEU A 148 3.80 7.52 -10.51
CA LEU A 148 3.65 6.39 -11.42
C LEU A 148 4.17 5.13 -10.72
N VAL A 149 3.54 4.00 -11.02
CA VAL A 149 3.96 2.67 -10.58
C VAL A 149 4.35 1.86 -11.81
N LEU A 150 5.45 1.13 -11.69
CA LEU A 150 5.81 0.07 -12.63
C LEU A 150 5.17 -1.23 -12.13
N ASP A 151 4.27 -1.80 -12.92
CA ASP A 151 3.53 -3.02 -12.60
C ASP A 151 3.72 -4.02 -13.75
N GLY A 152 4.59 -5.02 -13.51
CA GLY A 152 5.18 -5.81 -14.60
C GLY A 152 5.99 -4.88 -15.52
N ASP A 153 5.62 -4.86 -16.80
CA ASP A 153 6.27 -4.06 -17.84
C ASP A 153 5.51 -2.77 -18.18
N VAL A 154 4.48 -2.42 -17.41
CA VAL A 154 3.61 -1.26 -17.69
C VAL A 154 3.76 -0.19 -16.62
N ILE A 155 3.85 1.07 -17.06
CA ILE A 155 3.86 2.23 -16.18
C ILE A 155 2.46 2.84 -16.13
N LEU A 156 1.87 2.93 -14.93
CA LEU A 156 0.50 3.43 -14.71
C LEU A 156 0.47 4.43 -13.55
N PRO A 157 -0.54 5.32 -13.46
CA PRO A 157 -0.74 6.15 -12.28
C PRO A 157 -1.01 5.32 -11.02
N ALA A 158 -0.35 5.67 -9.90
CA ALA A 158 -0.47 4.97 -8.61
C ALA A 158 -1.87 5.06 -7.98
N ASP A 159 -2.65 6.04 -8.41
CA ASP A 159 -4.04 6.32 -8.07
C ASP A 159 -4.99 6.12 -9.26
N GLY A 160 -4.50 5.49 -10.33
CA GLY A 160 -5.29 5.16 -11.50
C GLY A 160 -6.34 4.07 -11.24
N THR A 161 -7.25 3.89 -12.21
CA THR A 161 -8.38 2.96 -12.14
C THR A 161 -7.95 1.54 -11.75
N THR A 162 -6.96 0.98 -12.44
CA THR A 162 -6.47 -0.40 -12.21
C THR A 162 -5.98 -0.63 -10.78
N ILE A 163 -5.19 0.29 -10.23
CA ILE A 163 -4.67 0.16 -8.86
C ILE A 163 -5.80 0.28 -7.84
N ASN A 164 -6.76 1.18 -8.08
CA ASN A 164 -7.93 1.31 -7.20
C ASN A 164 -8.87 0.10 -7.27
N GLU A 165 -9.03 -0.53 -8.43
CA GLU A 165 -9.76 -1.79 -8.58
C GLU A 165 -9.09 -2.92 -7.81
N ARG A 166 -7.76 -3.09 -7.93
CA ARG A 166 -7.00 -4.08 -7.14
C ARG A 166 -7.16 -3.85 -5.64
N ARG A 167 -7.12 -2.60 -5.16
CA ARG A 167 -7.37 -2.26 -3.75
C ARG A 167 -8.77 -2.68 -3.31
N LYS A 168 -9.81 -2.39 -4.13
CA LYS A 168 -11.19 -2.80 -3.83
C LYS A 168 -11.34 -4.33 -3.80
N LEU A 169 -10.75 -5.03 -4.75
CA LEU A 169 -10.74 -6.49 -4.79
C LEU A 169 -10.05 -7.08 -3.55
N GLY A 170 -8.89 -6.55 -3.15
CA GLY A 170 -8.19 -6.99 -1.94
C GLY A 170 -8.95 -6.74 -0.63
N LEU A 171 -9.77 -5.69 -0.57
CA LEU A 171 -10.53 -5.32 0.63
C LEU A 171 -11.91 -6.01 0.73
N TYR A 172 -12.60 -6.15 -0.40
CA TYR A 172 -14.00 -6.55 -0.46
C TYR A 172 -14.24 -7.90 -1.15
N GLY A 173 -13.24 -8.42 -1.86
CA GLY A 173 -13.42 -9.56 -2.76
C GLY A 173 -14.28 -9.23 -3.98
N GLN A 174 -14.58 -10.26 -4.74
CA GLN A 174 -15.40 -10.23 -5.95
C GLN A 174 -16.53 -11.26 -5.86
N MET A 175 -17.67 -10.89 -6.46
CA MET A 175 -18.79 -11.79 -6.72
C MET A 175 -19.18 -11.67 -8.19
N SER A 176 -19.13 -12.79 -8.91
CA SER A 176 -19.54 -12.89 -10.31
C SER A 176 -20.90 -13.59 -10.39
N VAL A 177 -21.78 -13.07 -11.24
CA VAL A 177 -23.13 -13.59 -11.47
C VAL A 177 -23.33 -13.80 -12.96
N ALA A 178 -23.58 -15.04 -13.37
CA ALA A 178 -23.92 -15.38 -14.74
C ALA A 178 -25.41 -15.74 -14.84
N VAL A 179 -26.10 -15.13 -15.80
CA VAL A 179 -27.52 -15.36 -16.07
C VAL A 179 -27.70 -15.68 -17.55
N ALA A 180 -28.24 -16.87 -17.82
CA ALA A 180 -28.64 -17.29 -19.15
C ALA A 180 -30.11 -16.91 -19.40
N LEU A 181 -30.38 -16.20 -20.48
CA LEU A 181 -31.68 -15.68 -20.89
C LEU A 181 -32.08 -16.28 -22.25
N LYS A 182 -33.34 -16.67 -22.40
CA LYS A 182 -33.94 -17.02 -23.69
C LYS A 182 -34.23 -15.76 -24.50
N ALA A 183 -34.47 -15.90 -25.80
CA ALA A 183 -34.89 -14.80 -26.68
C ALA A 183 -36.13 -14.01 -26.19
N ASN A 184 -36.99 -14.63 -25.37
CA ASN A 184 -38.15 -13.96 -24.76
C ASN A 184 -37.84 -13.22 -23.45
N GLY A 185 -36.56 -13.10 -23.08
CA GLY A 185 -36.08 -12.43 -21.87
C GLY A 185 -36.26 -13.23 -20.57
N LYS A 186 -36.81 -14.45 -20.63
CA LYS A 186 -36.95 -15.33 -19.44
C LYS A 186 -35.66 -16.10 -19.18
N LEU A 187 -35.49 -16.57 -17.94
CA LEU A 187 -34.38 -17.46 -17.59
C LEU A 187 -34.36 -18.72 -18.47
N ALA A 188 -33.18 -19.02 -19.02
CA ALA A 188 -32.89 -20.28 -19.68
C ALA A 188 -32.44 -21.37 -18.69
N GLY A 189 -31.91 -20.96 -17.53
CA GLY A 189 -31.47 -21.84 -16.44
C GLY A 189 -31.34 -21.08 -15.12
N GLN A 190 -30.83 -21.76 -14.08
CA GLN A 190 -30.56 -21.11 -12.80
C GLN A 190 -29.37 -20.15 -12.92
N PRO A 191 -29.41 -18.96 -12.30
CA PRO A 191 -28.26 -18.08 -12.21
C PRO A 191 -27.09 -18.75 -11.49
N GLU A 192 -25.90 -18.65 -12.06
CA GLU A 192 -24.68 -19.15 -11.43
C GLU A 192 -23.98 -18.00 -10.71
N VAL A 193 -23.61 -18.23 -9.44
CA VAL A 193 -22.93 -17.24 -8.60
C VAL A 193 -21.64 -17.81 -8.08
N THR A 194 -20.55 -17.07 -8.27
CA THR A 194 -19.23 -17.41 -7.74
C THR A 194 -18.67 -16.25 -6.94
N ILE A 195 -17.90 -16.56 -5.90
CA ILE A 195 -17.23 -15.57 -5.06
C ILE A 195 -15.75 -15.90 -4.91
N GLN A 196 -14.93 -14.85 -4.88
CA GLN A 196 -13.49 -14.92 -4.67
C GLN A 196 -13.05 -13.83 -3.69
N GLY A 197 -12.36 -14.20 -2.62
CA GLY A 197 -11.88 -13.26 -1.60
C GLY A 197 -12.98 -12.60 -0.75
N VAL A 198 -14.23 -13.06 -0.86
CA VAL A 198 -15.34 -12.66 0.02
C VAL A 198 -15.28 -13.52 1.30
N PRO A 199 -15.27 -12.93 2.50
CA PRO A 199 -15.07 -13.67 3.75
C PRO A 199 -16.36 -14.36 4.20
N ALA A 200 -16.68 -15.49 3.57
CA ALA A 200 -17.86 -16.29 3.84
C ALA A 200 -17.50 -17.79 3.81
N GLU A 201 -16.47 -18.20 4.55
CA GLU A 201 -15.94 -19.57 4.50
C GLU A 201 -16.97 -20.59 5.00
N GLU A 202 -17.58 -20.34 6.16
CA GLU A 202 -18.60 -21.21 6.76
C GLU A 202 -19.93 -21.16 5.99
N ASP A 203 -20.36 -19.96 5.58
CA ASP A 203 -21.63 -19.72 4.90
C ASP A 203 -21.52 -19.73 3.37
N ARG A 204 -20.44 -20.27 2.80
CA ARG A 204 -20.14 -20.12 1.37
C ARG A 204 -21.27 -20.63 0.49
N ALA A 205 -21.73 -21.85 0.77
CA ALA A 205 -22.73 -22.52 -0.03
C ALA A 205 -24.11 -21.85 0.09
N THR A 206 -24.49 -21.47 1.31
CA THR A 206 -25.77 -20.77 1.60
C THR A 206 -25.80 -19.38 1.00
N LEU A 207 -24.71 -18.60 1.11
CA LEU A 207 -24.59 -17.29 0.48
C LEU A 207 -24.75 -17.39 -1.05
N ILE A 208 -24.08 -18.34 -1.69
CA ILE A 208 -24.19 -18.56 -3.15
C ILE A 208 -25.61 -18.94 -3.54
N ALA A 209 -26.25 -19.87 -2.81
CA ALA A 209 -27.62 -20.30 -3.08
C ALA A 209 -28.62 -19.15 -2.91
N ASP A 210 -28.52 -18.38 -1.83
CA ASP A 210 -29.36 -17.21 -1.57
C ASP A 210 -29.18 -16.11 -2.61
N ALA A 211 -27.93 -15.88 -3.05
CA ALA A 211 -27.64 -14.91 -4.10
C ALA A 211 -28.24 -15.35 -5.43
N SER A 212 -28.07 -16.63 -5.80
CA SER A 212 -28.68 -17.20 -7.01
C SER A 212 -30.21 -17.09 -6.97
N ALA A 213 -30.85 -17.44 -5.85
CA ALA A 213 -32.29 -17.32 -5.67
C ALA A 213 -32.78 -15.86 -5.76
N ALA A 214 -32.06 -14.92 -5.15
CA ALA A 214 -32.37 -13.50 -5.22
C ALA A 214 -32.28 -12.96 -6.65
N VAL A 215 -31.26 -13.38 -7.40
CA VAL A 215 -31.09 -13.02 -8.82
C VAL A 215 -32.20 -13.64 -9.67
N ALA A 216 -32.54 -14.91 -9.46
CA ALA A 216 -33.58 -15.60 -10.20
C ALA A 216 -34.94 -14.91 -10.03
N LYS A 217 -35.24 -14.45 -8.81
CA LYS A 217 -36.44 -13.67 -8.50
C LYS A 217 -36.48 -12.35 -9.29
N VAL A 218 -35.39 -11.58 -9.29
CA VAL A 218 -35.30 -10.31 -10.03
C VAL A 218 -35.55 -10.51 -11.53
N VAL A 219 -34.95 -11.54 -12.12
CA VAL A 219 -35.13 -11.82 -13.55
C VAL A 219 -36.55 -12.30 -13.85
N GLY A 220 -37.16 -13.11 -12.97
CA GLY A 220 -38.54 -13.58 -13.15
C GLY A 220 -39.59 -12.47 -13.05
N GLU A 221 -39.33 -11.44 -12.24
CA GLU A 221 -40.20 -10.27 -12.07
C GLU A 221 -39.96 -9.20 -13.15
N ALA A 222 -38.80 -9.25 -13.83
CA ALA A 222 -38.47 -8.33 -14.90
C ALA A 222 -39.41 -8.53 -16.10
N ARG A 223 -40.22 -7.51 -16.40
CA ARG A 223 -40.99 -7.42 -17.64
C ARG A 223 -40.10 -6.73 -18.66
N GLY A 224 -39.97 -7.31 -19.85
CA GLY A 224 -38.98 -6.97 -20.88
C GLY A 224 -38.58 -5.49 -20.96
N GLY A 225 -37.30 -5.22 -21.19
CA GLY A 225 -36.77 -3.87 -21.14
C GLY A 225 -35.25 -3.81 -21.25
N ASP A 226 -34.73 -2.63 -20.94
CA ASP A 226 -33.32 -2.25 -21.00
C ASP A 226 -32.40 -3.22 -20.24
N ARG A 227 -31.45 -3.83 -20.96
CA ARG A 227 -30.50 -4.82 -20.42
C ARG A 227 -29.61 -4.23 -19.32
N ASP A 228 -29.28 -2.95 -19.39
CA ASP A 228 -28.43 -2.32 -18.38
C ASP A 228 -29.19 -2.12 -17.06
N LYS A 229 -30.49 -1.83 -17.12
CA LYS A 229 -31.35 -1.80 -15.94
C LYS A 229 -31.45 -3.17 -15.29
N LEU A 230 -31.65 -4.23 -16.08
CA LEU A 230 -31.69 -5.60 -15.55
C LEU A 230 -30.35 -5.98 -14.91
N ARG A 231 -29.24 -5.70 -15.58
CA ARG A 231 -27.88 -5.93 -15.04
C ARG A 231 -27.68 -5.24 -13.69
N GLU A 232 -28.11 -3.98 -13.57
CA GLU A 232 -27.99 -3.21 -12.33
C GLU A 232 -28.88 -3.77 -11.21
N GLN A 233 -30.11 -4.19 -11.52
CA GLN A 233 -31.00 -4.81 -10.54
C GLN A 233 -30.43 -6.13 -10.00
N ILE A 234 -29.90 -6.97 -10.89
CA ILE A 234 -29.20 -8.22 -10.54
C ILE A 234 -28.00 -7.93 -9.64
N ARG A 235 -27.17 -6.95 -10.04
CA ARG A 235 -26.00 -6.51 -9.28
C ARG A 235 -26.38 -6.13 -7.85
N LEU A 236 -27.42 -5.32 -7.68
CA LEU A 236 -27.88 -4.86 -6.36
C LEU A 236 -28.52 -5.99 -5.53
N ALA A 237 -29.22 -6.93 -6.16
CA ALA A 237 -29.83 -8.06 -5.45
C ALA A 237 -28.75 -9.01 -4.88
N ALA A 238 -27.82 -9.46 -5.71
CA ALA A 238 -26.72 -10.31 -5.28
C ALA A 238 -25.82 -9.61 -4.23
N ARG A 239 -25.49 -8.33 -4.46
CA ARG A 239 -24.69 -7.55 -3.51
C ARG A 239 -25.37 -7.38 -2.15
N ARG A 240 -26.69 -7.24 -2.10
CA ARG A 240 -27.43 -7.17 -0.82
C ARG A 240 -27.31 -8.47 -0.03
N VAL A 241 -27.34 -9.63 -0.70
CA VAL A 241 -27.09 -10.91 -0.05
C VAL A 241 -25.68 -10.97 0.52
N ALA A 242 -24.66 -10.58 -0.26
CA ALA A 242 -23.28 -10.53 0.22
C ALA A 242 -23.12 -9.64 1.48
N VAL A 243 -23.75 -8.46 1.47
CA VAL A 243 -23.74 -7.54 2.62
C VAL A 243 -24.46 -8.14 3.82
N ARG A 244 -25.58 -8.86 3.63
CA ARG A 244 -26.30 -9.51 4.73
C ARG A 244 -25.44 -10.54 5.45
N TYR A 245 -24.67 -11.33 4.71
CA TYR A 245 -23.80 -12.35 5.28
C TYR A 245 -22.50 -11.77 5.87
N THR A 246 -21.89 -10.79 5.21
CA THR A 246 -20.49 -10.42 5.51
C THR A 246 -20.31 -8.96 5.94
N GLY A 247 -21.34 -8.13 5.84
CA GLY A 247 -21.25 -6.67 5.95
C GLY A 247 -20.44 -5.99 4.83
N LYS A 248 -19.78 -6.77 3.96
CA LYS A 248 -18.91 -6.27 2.89
C LYS A 248 -19.67 -6.14 1.58
N LYS A 249 -19.17 -5.21 0.76
CA LYS A 249 -19.75 -4.83 -0.52
C LYS A 249 -18.81 -5.25 -1.67
N PRO A 250 -18.80 -6.54 -2.07
CA PRO A 250 -17.88 -7.05 -3.08
C PRO A 250 -17.96 -6.28 -4.38
N VAL A 251 -16.87 -6.32 -5.15
CA VAL A 251 -16.86 -5.92 -6.55
C VAL A 251 -17.74 -6.92 -7.30
N MET A 252 -18.69 -6.39 -8.08
CA MET A 252 -19.69 -7.22 -8.75
C MET A 252 -19.38 -7.28 -10.24
N ASP A 253 -19.43 -8.48 -10.80
CA ASP A 253 -19.44 -8.71 -12.24
C ASP A 253 -20.73 -9.45 -12.61
N VAL A 254 -21.45 -8.97 -13.63
CA VAL A 254 -22.77 -9.49 -14.01
C VAL A 254 -22.80 -9.74 -15.51
N MET A 255 -22.84 -11.02 -15.86
CA MET A 255 -22.89 -11.52 -17.23
C MET A 255 -24.32 -11.93 -17.59
N LEU A 256 -24.86 -11.31 -18.65
CA LEU A 256 -26.15 -11.66 -19.24
C LEU A 256 -25.92 -12.31 -20.59
N ILE A 257 -26.14 -13.62 -20.67
CA ILE A 257 -25.90 -14.43 -21.87
C ILE A 257 -27.25 -14.78 -22.48
N GLU A 258 -27.38 -14.61 -23.79
CA GLU A 258 -28.58 -15.03 -24.53
C GLU A 258 -28.32 -16.40 -25.18
N VAL A 259 -29.27 -17.33 -25.00
CA VAL A 259 -29.22 -18.73 -25.45
C VAL A 259 -30.53 -19.19 -26.05
#